data_AF-A0A7S1AXK5-F1
#
_entry.id   AF-A0A7S1AXK5-F1
#
_cell.length_a   1.000
_cell.length_b   1.000
_cell.length_c   1.000
_cell.angle_alpha   90.00
_cell.angle_beta   90.00
_cell.angle_gamma   90.00
#
_symmetry.space_group_name_H-M   'P 1'
#
loop_
_entity.id
_entity.type
_entity.pdbx_description
1 polymer ?
#
loop_
_entity_poly.entity_id
_entity_poly.type
_entity_poly.pdbx_seq_one_letter_code
_entity_poly.pdbx_strand_id
1 'polypeptide(L)'
;GIFVNESIESARKDHDLMAQMETVRQREMLENLQKLFKDIDMDDDGSITLEEFDVALRDPEGSVRSIFLFLDIDVTDASAFFHIIDVDHSGSIEIDEFVMGC
;
A
#
# COMPACT_ATOMS: atom_id res chain seq x y z
N GLY A 1 50.90 4.10 -0.72
CA GLY A 1 49.66 4.88 -0.74
C GLY A 1 48.51 3.91 -0.78
N ILE A 2 47.83 3.70 0.34
CA ILE A 2 46.86 2.61 0.53
C ILE A 2 45.69 3.22 1.30
N PHE A 3 44.72 3.84 0.62
CA PHE A 3 43.49 4.32 1.26
C PHE A 3 42.31 4.36 0.27
N VAL A 4 42.28 3.44 -0.71
CA VAL A 4 41.21 3.40 -1.74
C VAL A 4 40.28 2.19 -1.56
N ASN A 5 40.71 1.12 -0.87
CA ASN A 5 39.91 -0.10 -0.75
C ASN A 5 38.83 -0.02 0.36
N GLU A 6 39.16 0.54 1.53
CA GLU A 6 38.22 0.64 2.67
C GLU A 6 37.01 1.55 2.39
N SER A 7 37.21 2.63 1.62
CA SER A 7 36.12 3.54 1.26
C SER A 7 35.10 2.90 0.33
N ILE A 8 35.52 1.98 -0.53
CA ILE A 8 34.64 1.26 -1.47
C ILE A 8 33.86 0.17 -0.74
N GLU A 9 34.46 -0.51 0.24
CA GLU A 9 33.79 -1.53 1.06
C GLU A 9 32.72 -0.94 1.99
N SER A 10 32.99 0.21 2.62
CA SER A 10 31.96 0.90 3.42
C SER A 10 30.78 1.32 2.55
N ALA A 11 31.05 1.97 1.41
CA ALA A 11 29.99 2.43 0.50
C ALA A 11 29.09 1.29 -0.02
N ARG A 12 29.67 0.09 -0.27
CA ARG A 12 28.89 -1.10 -0.64
C ARG A 12 28.01 -1.61 0.50
N LYS A 13 28.52 -1.61 1.74
CA LYS A 13 27.76 -2.04 2.92
C LYS A 13 26.60 -1.11 3.23
N ASP A 14 26.81 0.20 3.14
CA ASP A 14 25.75 1.20 3.29
C ASP A 14 24.66 1.01 2.23
N HIS A 15 25.06 0.78 0.97
CA HIS A 15 24.10 0.54 -0.12
C HIS A 15 23.30 -0.76 0.07
N ASP A 16 23.94 -1.83 0.53
CA ASP A 16 23.26 -3.11 0.81
C ASP A 16 22.30 -2.98 1.99
N LEU A 17 22.70 -2.26 3.05
CA LEU A 17 21.86 -2.00 4.21
C LEU A 17 20.64 -1.14 3.85
N MET A 18 20.82 -0.14 2.99
CA MET A 18 19.72 0.70 2.49
C MET A 18 18.70 -0.12 1.69
N ALA A 19 19.16 -0.98 0.76
CA ALA A 19 18.28 -1.85 -0.01
C ALA A 19 17.51 -2.84 0.88
N GLN A 20 18.16 -3.38 1.92
CA GLN A 20 17.50 -4.25 2.89
C GLN A 20 16.43 -3.51 3.70
N MET A 21 16.73 -2.29 4.18
CA MET A 21 15.76 -1.47 4.91
C MET A 21 14.54 -1.10 4.06
N GLU A 22 14.75 -0.80 2.78
CA GLU A 22 13.67 -0.50 1.84
C GLU A 22 12.79 -1.74 1.60
N THR A 23 13.40 -2.91 1.42
CA THR A 23 12.66 -4.17 1.25
C THR A 23 11.82 -4.51 2.49
N VAL A 24 12.34 -4.26 3.70
CA VAL A 24 11.60 -4.47 4.94
C VAL A 24 10.40 -3.53 5.03
N ARG A 25 10.60 -2.23 4.75
CA ARG A 25 9.50 -1.26 4.74
C ARG A 25 8.42 -1.60 3.72
N GLN A 26 8.81 -2.00 2.52
CA GLN A 26 7.87 -2.43 1.48
C GLN A 26 7.06 -3.64 1.95
N ARG A 27 7.69 -4.62 2.61
CA ARG A 27 6.95 -5.75 3.19
C ARG A 27 5.95 -5.32 4.25
N GLU A 28 6.36 -4.48 5.20
CA GLU A 28 5.45 -4.01 6.25
C GLU A 28 4.28 -3.22 5.65
N MET A 29 4.54 -2.40 4.63
CA MET A 29 3.50 -1.68 3.88
C MET A 29 2.54 -2.66 3.18
N LEU A 30 3.06 -3.66 2.47
CA LEU A 30 2.26 -4.70 1.81
C LEU A 30 1.39 -5.47 2.81
N GLU A 31 1.94 -5.85 3.96
CA GLU A 31 1.20 -6.56 5.00
C GLU A 31 0.07 -5.70 5.58
N ASN A 32 0.29 -4.39 5.72
CA ASN A 32 -0.75 -3.46 6.17
C ASN A 32 -1.82 -3.24 5.10
N LEU A 33 -1.43 -3.10 3.83
CA LEU A 33 -2.36 -2.99 2.70
C LEU A 33 -3.20 -4.26 2.54
N GLN A 34 -2.62 -5.45 2.70
CA GLN A 34 -3.37 -6.70 2.66
C GLN A 34 -4.40 -6.83 3.79
N LYS A 35 -4.03 -6.39 5.00
CA LYS A 35 -4.99 -6.38 6.12
C LYS A 35 -6.12 -5.40 5.87
N LEU A 36 -5.79 -4.21 5.36
CA LEU A 36 -6.77 -3.21 4.98
C LEU A 36 -7.71 -3.75 3.89
N PHE A 37 -7.16 -4.38 2.86
CA PHE A 37 -7.93 -4.99 1.79
C PHE A 37 -8.95 -5.98 2.33
N LYS A 38 -8.53 -6.89 3.21
CA LYS A 38 -9.41 -7.85 3.88
C LYS A 38 -10.42 -7.26 4.85
N ASP A 39 -10.17 -6.06 5.37
CA ASP A 39 -11.12 -5.36 6.24
C ASP A 39 -12.24 -4.71 5.42
N ILE A 40 -11.94 -4.36 4.15
CA ILE A 40 -12.88 -3.75 3.20
C ILE A 40 -13.65 -4.81 2.41
N ASP A 41 -12.97 -5.86 1.94
CA ASP A 41 -13.52 -7.01 1.21
C ASP A 41 -14.44 -7.79 2.16
N MET A 42 -15.74 -7.48 2.12
CA MET A 42 -16.72 -8.00 3.05
C MET A 42 -17.18 -9.40 2.65
N ASP A 43 -17.09 -9.73 1.36
CA ASP A 43 -17.47 -11.02 0.81
C ASP A 43 -16.30 -12.00 0.60
N ASP A 44 -15.05 -11.56 0.80
CA ASP A 44 -13.80 -12.33 0.69
C ASP A 44 -13.64 -12.96 -0.72
N ASP A 45 -14.17 -12.30 -1.76
CA ASP A 45 -13.99 -12.71 -3.17
C ASP A 45 -12.62 -12.31 -3.72
N GLY A 46 -11.84 -11.52 -2.96
CA GLY A 46 -10.51 -11.07 -3.35
C GLY A 46 -10.53 -9.85 -4.26
N SER A 47 -11.66 -9.14 -4.30
CA SER A 47 -11.85 -7.90 -5.04
C SER A 47 -12.68 -6.94 -4.19
N ILE A 48 -12.41 -5.63 -4.26
CA ILE A 48 -13.18 -4.61 -3.55
C ILE A 48 -14.07 -3.91 -4.56
N THR A 49 -15.38 -4.00 -4.36
CA THR A 49 -16.34 -3.25 -5.17
C THR A 49 -16.49 -1.81 -4.67
N LEU A 50 -16.98 -0.92 -5.55
CA LEU A 50 -17.25 0.48 -5.17
C LEU A 50 -18.22 0.58 -3.98
N GLU A 51 -19.18 -0.34 -3.89
CA GLU A 51 -20.15 -0.39 -2.79
C GLU A 51 -19.49 -0.74 -1.46
N GLU A 52 -18.65 -1.77 -1.42
CA GLU A 52 -17.88 -2.14 -0.22
C GLU A 52 -16.92 -1.03 0.20
N PHE A 53 -16.27 -0.39 -0.78
CA PHE A 53 -15.37 0.73 -0.54
C PHE A 53 -16.10 1.95 0.07
N ASP A 54 -17.26 2.31 -0.47
CA ASP A 54 -18.09 3.40 0.05
C ASP A 54 -18.62 3.08 1.46
N VAL A 55 -19.05 1.84 1.71
CA VAL A 55 -19.48 1.40 3.05
C VAL A 55 -18.32 1.47 4.04
N ALA A 56 -17.15 0.95 3.69
CA ALA A 56 -15.96 0.95 4.54
C ALA A 56 -15.47 2.37 4.87
N LEU A 57 -15.59 3.33 3.94
CA LEU A 57 -15.25 4.74 4.17
C LEU A 57 -16.29 5.50 4.98
N ARG A 58 -17.57 5.10 4.88
CA ARG A 58 -18.65 5.69 5.65
C ARG A 58 -18.69 5.22 7.10
N ASP A 59 -18.02 4.11 7.42
CA ASP A 59 -17.94 3.65 8.79
C ASP A 59 -17.05 4.59 9.63
N PRO A 60 -17.64 5.35 10.57
CA PRO A 60 -16.91 6.37 11.32
C PRO A 60 -16.04 5.77 12.45
N GLU A 61 -16.22 4.50 12.79
CA GLU A 61 -15.39 3.74 13.73
C GLU A 61 -14.40 2.79 13.00
N GLY A 62 -14.48 2.73 11.67
CA GLY A 62 -13.74 1.78 10.85
C GLY A 62 -12.23 1.99 10.87
N SER A 63 -11.51 0.89 11.05
CA SER A 63 -10.04 0.84 10.93
C SER A 63 -9.58 1.34 9.55
N VAL A 64 -10.40 1.14 8.52
CA VAL A 64 -10.13 1.48 7.12
C VAL A 64 -9.73 2.94 6.94
N ARG A 65 -10.57 3.89 7.38
CA ARG A 65 -10.30 5.32 7.23
C ARG A 65 -9.05 5.78 7.98
N SER A 66 -8.80 5.19 9.15
CA SER A 66 -7.61 5.49 9.94
C SER A 66 -6.33 5.02 9.26
N ILE A 67 -6.38 3.88 8.57
CA ILE A 67 -5.24 3.33 7.83
C ILE A 67 -5.00 4.15 6.56
N PHE A 68 -6.03 4.56 5.83
CA PHE A 68 -5.87 5.49 4.70
C PHE A 68 -5.18 6.79 5.12
N LEU A 69 -5.59 7.36 6.26
CA LEU A 69 -4.93 8.54 6.81
C LEU A 69 -3.47 8.26 7.23
N PHE A 70 -3.19 7.08 7.79
CA PHE A 70 -1.83 6.66 8.13
C PHE A 70 -0.93 6.52 6.89
N LEU A 71 -1.50 6.11 5.76
CA LEU A 71 -0.82 6.02 4.46
C LEU A 71 -0.73 7.37 3.73
N ASP A 72 -1.16 8.48 4.36
CA ASP A 72 -1.22 9.83 3.78
C ASP A 72 -2.18 9.93 2.56
N ILE A 73 -3.19 9.07 2.52
CA ILE A 73 -4.19 9.02 1.46
C ILE A 73 -5.46 9.72 1.96
N ASP A 74 -5.74 10.91 1.42
CA ASP A 74 -6.99 11.62 1.70
C ASP A 74 -8.09 11.13 0.75
N VAL A 75 -8.87 10.15 1.21
CA VAL A 75 -10.04 9.67 0.46
C VAL A 75 -11.26 10.52 0.83
N THR A 76 -11.40 11.66 0.16
CA THR A 76 -12.58 12.53 0.28
C THR A 76 -13.72 12.12 -0.64
N ASP A 77 -13.39 11.48 -1.76
CA ASP A 77 -14.36 10.94 -2.73
C ASP A 77 -13.98 9.50 -3.07
N ALA A 78 -14.78 8.55 -2.53
CA ALA A 78 -14.56 7.12 -2.70
C ALA A 78 -14.55 6.73 -4.19
N SER A 79 -15.46 7.30 -4.98
CA SER A 79 -15.65 6.98 -6.39
C SER A 79 -14.50 7.48 -7.27
N ALA A 80 -13.98 8.67 -7.00
CA ALA A 80 -12.84 9.22 -7.71
C ALA A 80 -11.56 8.44 -7.38
N PHE A 81 -11.34 8.13 -6.10
CA PHE A 81 -10.20 7.31 -5.70
C PHE A 81 -10.28 5.91 -6.31
N PHE A 82 -11.46 5.31 -6.32
CA PHE A 82 -11.69 4.00 -6.93
C PHE A 82 -11.28 3.99 -8.40
N HIS A 83 -11.71 5.00 -9.18
CA HIS A 83 -11.34 5.12 -10.60
C HIS A 83 -9.85 5.40 -10.84
N ILE A 84 -9.11 5.89 -9.85
CA ILE A 84 -7.67 6.09 -9.97
C ILE A 84 -6.92 4.76 -9.82
N ILE A 85 -7.44 3.86 -8.98
CA ILE A 85 -6.83 2.56 -8.70
C ILE A 85 -7.29 1.49 -9.71
N ASP A 86 -8.56 1.52 -10.12
CA ASP A 86 -9.14 0.61 -11.13
C ASP A 86 -8.59 0.97 -12.52
N VAL A 87 -7.38 0.46 -12.81
CA VAL A 87 -6.62 0.74 -14.04
C VAL A 87 -7.22 -0.02 -15.21
N ASP A 88 -7.74 -1.22 -14.96
CA ASP A 88 -8.34 -2.06 -15.99
C ASP A 88 -9.82 -1.73 -16.26
N HIS A 89 -10.44 -0.89 -15.42
CA HIS A 89 -11.84 -0.51 -15.47
C HIS A 89 -12.78 -1.72 -15.34
N SER A 90 -12.38 -2.72 -14.55
CA SER A 90 -13.20 -3.89 -14.24
C SER A 90 -14.42 -3.54 -13.39
N GLY A 91 -14.38 -2.41 -12.68
CA GLY A 91 -15.40 -2.03 -11.70
C GLY A 91 -15.20 -2.68 -10.33
N SER A 92 -14.04 -3.30 -10.11
CA SER A 92 -13.61 -3.96 -8.88
C SER A 92 -12.12 -3.71 -8.70
N ILE A 93 -11.65 -3.42 -7.49
CA ILE A 93 -10.21 -3.26 -7.24
C ILE A 93 -9.66 -4.60 -6.77
N GLU A 94 -8.76 -5.19 -7.56
CA GLU A 94 -8.02 -6.37 -7.14
C GLU A 94 -6.92 -6.00 -6.14
N ILE A 95 -6.47 -6.96 -5.33
CA ILE A 95 -5.37 -6.76 -4.38
C ILE A 95 -4.09 -6.22 -5.04
N ASP A 96 -3.81 -6.65 -6.28
CA ASP A 96 -2.63 -6.23 -7.03
C ASP A 96 -2.75 -4.76 -7.46
N GLU A 97 -3.94 -4.35 -7.90
CA GLU A 97 -4.25 -2.96 -8.24
C GLU A 97 -4.23 -2.06 -7.01
N PHE A 98 -4.79 -2.52 -5.89
CA PHE A 98 -4.77 -1.79 -4.63
C PHE A 98 -3.35 -1.51 -4.15
N VAL A 99 -2.48 -2.52 -4.28
CA VAL A 99 -1.06 -2.42 -3.91
C VAL A 99 -0.27 -1.58 -4.91
N MET A 100 -0.57 -1.65 -6.21
CA MET A 100 0.10 -0.81 -7.22
C MET A 100 -0.38 0.64 -7.19
N GLY A 101 -1.63 0.88 -6.80
CA GLY A 101 -2.24 2.20 -6.75
C GLY A 101 -1.85 3.04 -5.53
N CYS A 102 -1.30 2.42 -4.47
CA CYS A 102 -0.83 3.07 -3.24
C CYS A 102 0.70 3.11 -3.16
#